data_AF-A0AAW0V5I8-F1
#
_entry.id   AF-A0AAW0V5I8-F1
#
_cell.length_a   1.000
_cell.length_b   1.000
_cell.length_c   1.000
_cell.angle_alpha   90.00
_cell.angle_beta   90.00
_cell.angle_gamma   90.00
#
_symmetry.space_group_name_H-M   'P 1'
#
loop_
_entity.id
_entity.type
_entity.pdbx_description
1 polymer ?
#
loop_
_entity_poly.entity_id
_entity_poly.type
_entity_poly.pdbx_seq_one_letter_code
_entity_poly.pdbx_strand_id
1 'polypeptide(L)'
;MGLSHRIAFRLYAANYCARRLHSLPPVAASFLLIGKPRNRCPQRHRHPLIAATLLLLLLLPWTLARQQGQQAALLMAALSVITVLLMCGLQTTAATPPELGDGWWTRFSDSWWWQEFLPQVLLRMRRRFLNFESAYLKLKNFSLLINQLVFFTMCERLLMQQQKLTSLYTLMFFNVIIYCVAYVKEVVEREDWTMYVNIARTSNVRHLALSTTKMVLEWTKAVTFIITVVFLLLVMGLEKGLKDYSPTSGYLFLTGVYFLVTEKFSTKIAGSWFDNKKFEPFEGMECLYWPTLLLASHLTLSTLLTLLCVSTFNFRLVLLSSFTNLRVKYRELRDDCIKPLQHELATLSPYRPASRSEVRRHDDVCAVCLAPMSSARVTPCYHLFHGDCLRRCLKESNKCPICQYHL
;
A
#
# COMPACT_ATOMS: atom_id res chain seq x y z
N MET A 1 18.46 1.45 -38.90
CA MET A 1 17.29 2.27 -38.51
C MET A 1 16.28 1.60 -37.55
N GLY A 2 16.45 0.32 -37.15
CA GLY A 2 15.47 -0.41 -36.30
C GLY A 2 15.63 -0.31 -34.77
N LEU A 3 16.67 0.33 -34.23
CA LEU A 3 16.88 0.46 -32.77
C LEU A 3 16.14 1.66 -32.15
N SER A 4 15.88 2.71 -32.93
CA SER A 4 15.27 3.96 -32.45
C SER A 4 13.81 3.76 -32.00
N HIS A 5 13.07 2.89 -32.69
CA HIS A 5 11.65 2.65 -32.41
C HIS A 5 11.42 1.83 -31.11
N ARG A 6 12.34 0.92 -30.76
CA ARG A 6 12.24 0.14 -29.50
C ARG A 6 12.53 0.98 -28.26
N ILE A 7 13.35 2.02 -28.38
CA ILE A 7 13.66 2.96 -27.28
C ILE A 7 12.51 3.98 -27.13
N ALA A 8 11.95 4.48 -28.24
CA ALA A 8 10.77 5.35 -28.21
C ALA A 8 9.55 4.67 -27.56
N PHE A 9 9.34 3.36 -27.80
CA PHE A 9 8.25 2.59 -27.20
C PHE A 9 8.44 2.34 -25.69
N ARG A 10 9.70 2.18 -25.23
CA ARG A 10 10.03 2.07 -23.79
C ARG A 10 9.86 3.39 -23.05
N LEU A 11 10.23 4.52 -23.68
CA LEU A 11 10.05 5.86 -23.12
C LEU A 11 8.58 6.28 -23.05
N TYR A 12 7.72 5.81 -23.96
CA TYR A 12 6.28 6.08 -23.91
C TYR A 12 5.59 5.28 -22.80
N ALA A 13 5.95 4.00 -22.61
CA ALA A 13 5.43 3.17 -21.52
C ALA A 13 5.84 3.66 -20.13
N ALA A 14 7.10 4.11 -19.97
CA ALA A 14 7.58 4.74 -18.73
C ALA A 14 6.88 6.09 -18.46
N ASN A 15 6.66 6.92 -19.49
CA ASN A 15 5.97 8.20 -19.34
C ASN A 15 4.47 8.07 -19.03
N TYR A 16 3.79 7.02 -19.50
CA TYR A 16 2.37 6.81 -19.20
C TYR A 16 2.15 6.39 -17.75
N CYS A 17 3.05 5.58 -17.17
CA CYS A 17 3.01 5.22 -15.75
C CYS A 17 3.46 6.37 -14.84
N ALA A 18 4.41 7.21 -15.29
CA ALA A 18 4.85 8.41 -14.57
C ALA A 18 3.83 9.56 -14.58
N ARG A 19 3.09 9.76 -15.68
CA ARG A 19 2.08 10.85 -15.79
C ARG A 19 0.89 10.69 -14.85
N ARG A 20 0.56 9.47 -14.41
CA ARG A 20 -0.48 9.25 -13.38
C ARG A 20 0.00 9.52 -11.95
N LEU A 21 1.33 9.63 -11.74
CA LEU A 21 1.93 10.01 -10.45
C LEU A 21 2.27 11.51 -10.33
N HIS A 22 2.25 12.27 -11.44
CA HIS A 22 2.70 13.67 -11.46
C HIS A 22 1.58 14.73 -11.53
N SER A 23 0.31 14.38 -11.29
CA SER A 23 -0.74 15.38 -11.05
C SER A 23 -0.76 15.83 -9.58
N LEU A 24 0.32 16.48 -9.13
CA LEU A 24 0.42 17.24 -7.89
C LEU A 24 1.09 18.58 -8.22
N PRO A 25 0.46 19.74 -7.96
CA PRO A 25 1.08 21.03 -8.20
C PRO A 25 2.25 21.26 -7.21
N PRO A 26 3.30 21.99 -7.62
CA PRO A 26 4.48 22.23 -6.81
C PRO A 26 4.22 23.31 -5.73
N VAL A 27 4.88 23.13 -4.59
CA VAL A 27 4.98 24.09 -3.49
C VAL A 27 6.05 25.12 -3.85
N ALA A 28 5.71 26.42 -3.89
CA ALA A 28 6.61 27.53 -3.53
C ALA A 28 5.87 28.88 -3.57
N ALA A 29 5.56 29.44 -2.40
CA ALA A 29 5.61 30.88 -2.11
C ALA A 29 5.30 31.10 -0.62
N SER A 30 6.37 31.08 0.18
CA SER A 30 6.36 31.54 1.56
C SER A 30 6.20 33.06 1.60
N PHE A 31 5.40 33.53 2.57
CA PHE A 31 5.55 34.77 3.33
C PHE A 31 5.92 36.06 2.57
N LEU A 32 4.95 36.98 2.48
CA LEU A 32 5.04 38.38 2.94
C LEU A 32 3.85 39.15 2.34
N LEU A 33 2.86 39.50 3.17
CA LEU A 33 2.41 40.88 3.32
C LEU A 33 1.47 40.99 4.53
N ILE A 34 1.92 41.85 5.43
CA ILE A 34 1.36 42.23 6.72
C ILE A 34 0.29 43.31 6.48
N GLY A 35 -0.87 43.23 7.15
CA GLY A 35 -1.85 44.33 7.16
C GLY A 35 -3.21 43.99 7.80
N LYS A 36 -3.31 44.14 9.12
CA LYS A 36 -4.49 44.19 10.06
C LYS A 36 -5.71 45.04 9.57
N PRO A 37 -6.86 45.18 10.32
CA PRO A 37 -7.50 44.37 11.40
C PRO A 37 -9.07 44.29 11.40
N ARG A 38 -9.63 43.60 12.42
CA ARG A 38 -11.00 43.69 13.04
C ARG A 38 -12.18 43.00 12.32
N ASN A 39 -13.06 42.21 12.94
CA ASN A 39 -13.63 42.27 14.30
C ASN A 39 -14.03 40.89 14.89
N ARG A 40 -13.71 40.76 16.19
CA ARG A 40 -14.39 40.07 17.32
C ARG A 40 -14.83 38.59 17.23
N CYS A 41 -14.22 37.84 18.13
CA CYS A 41 -14.63 36.57 18.72
C CYS A 41 -15.94 36.72 19.54
N PRO A 42 -16.58 35.59 19.94
CA PRO A 42 -16.24 35.08 21.26
C PRO A 42 -15.94 33.58 21.30
N GLN A 43 -15.02 33.22 22.19
CA GLN A 43 -14.61 31.87 22.57
C GLN A 43 -15.82 30.98 22.91
N ARG A 44 -15.79 29.71 22.47
CA ARG A 44 -16.53 28.65 23.14
C ARG A 44 -15.67 27.40 23.29
N HIS A 45 -15.07 27.28 24.47
CA HIS A 45 -14.50 26.05 25.01
C HIS A 45 -15.49 24.89 24.88
N ARG A 46 -15.20 23.91 24.01
CA ARG A 46 -15.82 22.57 24.05
C ARG A 46 -14.80 21.49 23.61
N HIS A 47 -13.68 21.42 24.31
CA HIS A 47 -12.74 20.29 24.22
C HIS A 47 -12.86 19.18 25.29
N PRO A 48 -13.75 19.20 26.32
CA PRO A 48 -13.83 18.09 27.27
C PRO A 48 -14.75 16.94 26.83
N LEU A 49 -15.76 17.18 25.98
CA LEU A 49 -16.75 16.14 25.61
C LEU A 49 -16.25 15.13 24.58
N ILE A 50 -15.40 15.55 23.63
CA ILE A 50 -14.80 14.65 22.63
C ILE A 50 -13.70 13.79 23.28
N ALA A 51 -12.90 14.40 24.15
CA ALA A 51 -11.93 13.68 24.97
C ALA A 51 -12.65 12.71 25.92
N ALA A 52 -13.73 13.10 26.58
CA ALA A 52 -14.50 12.26 27.50
C ALA A 52 -15.25 11.11 26.79
N THR A 53 -15.74 11.29 25.57
CA THR A 53 -16.41 10.22 24.80
C THR A 53 -15.40 9.20 24.24
N LEU A 54 -14.22 9.65 23.80
CA LEU A 54 -13.11 8.76 23.45
C LEU A 54 -12.53 8.07 24.70
N LEU A 55 -12.44 8.75 25.84
CA LEU A 55 -12.06 8.15 27.12
C LEU A 55 -13.09 7.11 27.56
N LEU A 56 -14.39 7.39 27.48
CA LEU A 56 -15.44 6.43 27.85
C LEU A 56 -15.42 5.20 26.94
N LEU A 57 -15.24 5.35 25.63
CA LEU A 57 -15.14 4.21 24.69
C LEU A 57 -13.87 3.37 24.92
N LEU A 58 -12.78 3.98 25.41
CA LEU A 58 -11.53 3.29 25.74
C LEU A 58 -11.48 2.75 27.19
N LEU A 59 -12.33 3.26 28.09
CA LEU A 59 -12.40 2.90 29.52
C LEU A 59 -13.57 1.99 29.88
N LEU A 60 -14.68 1.98 29.11
CA LEU A 60 -15.79 1.03 29.32
C LEU A 60 -15.33 -0.44 29.32
N PRO A 61 -14.44 -0.86 28.40
CA PRO A 61 -13.86 -2.20 28.43
C PRO A 61 -13.00 -2.45 29.68
N TRP A 62 -12.38 -1.40 30.23
CA TRP A 62 -11.48 -1.47 31.39
C TRP A 62 -12.25 -1.61 32.71
N THR A 63 -13.41 -0.96 32.82
CA THR A 63 -14.28 -1.08 34.00
C THR A 63 -15.03 -2.41 34.04
N LEU A 64 -15.41 -2.95 32.87
CA LEU A 64 -16.09 -4.25 32.77
C LEU A 64 -15.12 -5.44 32.94
N ALA A 65 -13.87 -5.35 32.47
CA ALA A 65 -12.87 -6.40 32.65
C ALA A 65 -12.38 -6.54 34.10
N ARG A 66 -12.60 -5.53 34.96
CA ARG A 66 -12.17 -5.56 36.36
C ARG A 66 -13.12 -6.35 37.28
N GLN A 67 -14.29 -6.78 36.80
CA GLN A 67 -15.32 -7.33 37.68
C GLN A 67 -15.74 -8.80 37.48
N GLN A 68 -15.38 -9.53 36.43
CA GLN A 68 -15.80 -10.94 36.33
C GLN A 68 -14.92 -11.75 35.35
N GLY A 69 -14.76 -13.05 35.63
CA GLY A 69 -13.82 -14.01 35.04
C GLY A 69 -13.91 -14.24 33.52
N GLN A 70 -13.54 -15.44 33.06
CA GLN A 70 -13.37 -15.84 31.64
C GLN A 70 -14.48 -15.35 30.67
N GLN A 71 -15.70 -15.09 31.17
CA GLN A 71 -16.84 -14.56 30.41
C GLN A 71 -16.64 -13.13 29.88
N ALA A 72 -16.01 -12.20 30.63
CA ALA A 72 -15.76 -10.84 30.12
C ALA A 72 -14.72 -10.84 28.99
N ALA A 73 -13.78 -11.78 29.05
CA ALA A 73 -12.74 -11.99 28.05
C ALA A 73 -13.34 -12.56 26.74
N LEU A 74 -14.25 -13.52 26.86
CA LEU A 74 -15.07 -14.06 25.77
C LEU A 74 -15.98 -13.00 25.14
N LEU A 75 -16.60 -12.14 25.94
CA LEU A 75 -17.50 -11.09 25.46
C LEU A 75 -16.73 -10.00 24.70
N MET A 76 -15.53 -9.64 25.17
CA MET A 76 -14.64 -8.71 24.48
C MET A 76 -13.98 -9.33 23.24
N ALA A 77 -13.68 -10.63 23.25
CA ALA A 77 -13.26 -11.37 22.06
C ALA A 77 -14.40 -11.41 21.02
N ALA A 78 -15.62 -11.71 21.45
CA ALA A 78 -16.82 -11.64 20.61
C ALA A 78 -17.05 -10.23 20.07
N LEU A 79 -16.87 -9.16 20.86
CA LEU A 79 -16.93 -7.77 20.39
C LEU A 79 -15.80 -7.43 19.42
N SER A 80 -14.59 -7.98 19.59
CA SER A 80 -13.49 -7.81 18.65
C SER A 80 -13.76 -8.54 17.32
N VAL A 81 -14.34 -9.73 17.37
CA VAL A 81 -14.77 -10.50 16.20
C VAL A 81 -15.96 -9.81 15.53
N ILE A 82 -16.93 -9.33 16.28
CA ILE A 82 -18.08 -8.55 15.80
C ILE A 82 -17.61 -7.22 15.19
N THR A 83 -16.61 -6.54 15.75
CA THR A 83 -16.05 -5.33 15.14
C THR A 83 -15.25 -5.65 13.88
N VAL A 84 -14.49 -6.75 13.84
CA VAL A 84 -13.83 -7.24 12.61
C VAL A 84 -14.87 -7.62 11.56
N LEU A 85 -15.92 -8.35 11.92
CA LEU A 85 -17.03 -8.77 11.06
C LEU A 85 -17.89 -7.59 10.59
N LEU A 86 -18.17 -6.60 11.45
CA LEU A 86 -18.86 -5.36 11.08
C LEU A 86 -17.99 -4.53 10.15
N MET A 87 -16.68 -4.44 10.38
CA MET A 87 -15.74 -3.69 9.53
C MET A 87 -15.49 -4.37 8.17
N CYS A 88 -15.59 -5.71 8.10
CA CYS A 88 -15.58 -6.50 6.87
C CYS A 88 -16.95 -6.47 6.15
N GLY A 89 -18.04 -6.55 6.92
CA GLY A 89 -19.43 -6.66 6.47
C GLY A 89 -20.11 -5.33 6.15
N LEU A 90 -19.55 -4.17 6.53
CA LEU A 90 -20.06 -2.83 6.16
C LEU A 90 -19.98 -2.51 4.65
N GLN A 91 -19.73 -3.53 3.83
CA GLN A 91 -19.80 -3.52 2.37
C GLN A 91 -21.03 -4.23 1.81
N THR A 92 -21.82 -4.95 2.61
CA THR A 92 -23.16 -5.36 2.19
C THR A 92 -24.03 -4.11 2.16
N THR A 93 -24.13 -3.57 0.96
CA THR A 93 -25.23 -2.72 0.50
C THR A 93 -26.53 -3.07 1.21
N ALA A 94 -27.22 -2.04 1.71
CA ALA A 94 -28.66 -1.97 1.86
C ALA A 94 -29.39 -3.32 1.81
N ALA A 95 -29.43 -4.03 2.92
CA ALA A 95 -30.33 -5.16 3.09
C ALA A 95 -31.20 -4.85 4.31
N THR A 96 -32.50 -4.86 4.05
CA THR A 96 -33.63 -4.74 4.98
C THR A 96 -33.38 -5.44 6.32
N PRO A 97 -33.85 -4.88 7.46
CA PRO A 97 -33.74 -5.54 8.75
C PRO A 97 -34.42 -6.93 8.70
N PRO A 98 -33.83 -7.96 9.34
CA PRO A 98 -34.43 -9.28 9.40
C PRO A 98 -35.69 -9.24 10.29
N GLU A 99 -36.79 -9.80 9.80
CA GLU A 99 -37.98 -10.07 10.61
C GLU A 99 -37.62 -11.15 11.65
N LEU A 100 -37.41 -10.73 12.90
CA LEU A 100 -37.18 -11.63 14.03
C LEU A 100 -38.36 -11.49 14.99
N GLY A 101 -39.00 -12.64 15.25
CA GLY A 101 -40.33 -12.77 15.84
C GLY A 101 -40.59 -12.06 17.17
N ASP A 102 -41.86 -11.67 17.28
CA ASP A 102 -42.46 -10.81 18.28
C ASP A 102 -42.52 -11.38 19.69
N GLY A 103 -42.44 -10.48 20.67
CA GLY A 103 -42.96 -10.74 22.02
C GLY A 103 -42.52 -9.72 23.07
N TRP A 104 -41.30 -9.18 22.96
CA TRP A 104 -40.76 -8.25 23.97
C TRP A 104 -40.09 -6.99 23.40
N TRP A 105 -39.59 -7.04 22.17
CA TRP A 105 -38.88 -5.93 21.51
C TRP A 105 -39.79 -4.82 20.98
N THR A 106 -41.02 -5.17 20.57
CA THR A 106 -41.98 -4.23 19.96
C THR A 106 -42.41 -3.12 20.92
N ARG A 107 -42.44 -3.38 22.23
CA ARG A 107 -42.80 -2.35 23.24
C ARG A 107 -41.67 -1.37 23.59
N PHE A 108 -40.41 -1.71 23.30
CA PHE A 108 -39.25 -0.82 23.53
C PHE A 108 -38.87 -0.01 22.28
N SER A 109 -39.31 -0.48 21.10
CA SER A 109 -39.08 0.10 19.77
C SER A 109 -39.88 1.40 19.49
N ASP A 110 -40.96 1.66 20.22
CA ASP A 110 -41.89 2.76 19.94
C ASP A 110 -41.50 4.12 20.55
N SER A 111 -40.33 4.23 21.18
CA SER A 111 -39.85 5.52 21.66
C SER A 111 -39.24 6.35 20.52
N TRP A 112 -39.63 7.63 20.39
CA TRP A 112 -39.09 8.61 19.41
C TRP A 112 -37.55 8.62 19.30
N TRP A 113 -36.87 8.27 20.39
CA TRP A 113 -35.41 8.13 20.48
C TRP A 113 -34.83 7.06 19.51
N TRP A 114 -35.53 5.94 19.29
CA TRP A 114 -35.07 4.85 18.41
C TRP A 114 -35.35 5.12 16.93
N GLN A 115 -36.47 5.76 16.60
CA GLN A 115 -36.90 5.95 15.22
C GLN A 115 -36.22 7.15 14.51
N GLU A 116 -35.97 8.27 15.21
CA GLU A 116 -35.39 9.46 14.56
C GLU A 116 -34.01 9.87 15.10
N PHE A 117 -33.83 9.89 16.43
CA PHE A 117 -32.61 10.43 17.02
C PHE A 117 -31.39 9.52 16.83
N LEU A 118 -31.54 8.24 17.14
CA LEU A 118 -30.45 7.26 17.04
C LEU A 118 -29.88 7.11 15.60
N PRO A 119 -30.70 6.91 14.54
CA PRO A 119 -30.17 6.81 13.19
C PRO A 119 -29.49 8.11 12.72
N GLN A 120 -30.00 9.29 13.08
CA GLN A 120 -29.37 10.57 12.72
C GLN A 120 -28.02 10.76 13.43
N VAL A 121 -27.93 10.44 14.72
CA VAL A 121 -26.68 10.51 15.48
C VAL A 121 -25.67 9.50 14.96
N LEU A 122 -26.09 8.26 14.70
CA LEU A 122 -25.24 7.21 14.14
C LEU A 122 -24.74 7.57 12.73
N LEU A 123 -25.60 8.11 11.87
CA LEU A 123 -25.21 8.58 10.53
C LEU A 123 -24.20 9.73 10.61
N ARG A 124 -24.38 10.67 11.55
CA ARG A 124 -23.46 11.79 11.77
C ARG A 124 -22.11 11.30 12.30
N MET A 125 -22.10 10.35 13.23
CA MET A 125 -20.87 9.71 13.72
C MET A 125 -20.18 8.92 12.61
N ARG A 126 -20.91 8.10 11.85
CA ARG A 126 -20.39 7.36 10.69
C ARG A 126 -19.76 8.29 9.66
N ARG A 127 -20.41 9.41 9.34
CA ARG A 127 -19.87 10.40 8.39
C ARG A 127 -18.56 11.01 8.88
N ARG A 128 -18.47 11.36 10.17
CA ARG A 128 -17.23 11.87 10.76
C ARG A 128 -16.11 10.82 10.75
N PHE A 129 -16.45 9.57 11.06
CA PHE A 129 -15.50 8.46 11.04
C PHE A 129 -14.97 8.21 9.62
N LEU A 130 -15.84 8.19 8.61
CA LEU A 130 -15.43 8.06 7.20
C LEU A 130 -14.57 9.23 6.73
N ASN A 131 -14.85 10.45 7.19
CA ASN A 131 -14.03 11.62 6.91
C ASN A 131 -12.64 11.50 7.54
N PHE A 132 -12.56 11.03 8.79
CA PHE A 132 -11.30 10.76 9.47
C PHE A 132 -10.49 9.67 8.77
N GLU A 133 -11.13 8.53 8.44
CA GLU A 133 -10.51 7.43 7.68
C GLU A 133 -9.95 7.94 6.33
N SER A 134 -10.72 8.78 5.64
CA SER A 134 -10.29 9.36 4.36
C SER A 134 -9.16 10.39 4.54
N ALA A 135 -9.17 11.18 5.60
CA ALA A 135 -8.07 12.10 5.92
C ALA A 135 -6.78 11.34 6.29
N TYR A 136 -6.92 10.24 7.03
CA TYR A 136 -5.81 9.36 7.40
C TYR A 136 -5.17 8.70 6.16
N LEU A 137 -6.00 8.21 5.22
CA LEU A 137 -5.52 7.66 3.94
C LEU A 137 -4.78 8.69 3.07
N LYS A 138 -5.18 9.97 3.12
CA LYS A 138 -4.47 11.05 2.41
C LYS A 138 -3.05 11.26 2.91
N LEU A 139 -2.80 11.02 4.20
CA LEU A 139 -1.47 11.15 4.82
C LEU A 139 -0.67 9.85 4.66
N LYS A 140 -0.35 9.45 3.42
CA LYS A 140 0.24 8.14 3.09
C LYS A 140 1.50 7.76 3.89
N ASN A 141 2.40 8.71 4.13
CA ASN A 141 3.64 8.42 4.86
C ASN A 141 3.39 8.24 6.37
N PHE A 142 2.47 9.05 6.93
CA PHE A 142 2.11 8.95 8.34
C PHE A 142 1.30 7.69 8.62
N SER A 143 0.38 7.33 7.71
CA SER A 143 -0.39 6.10 7.83
C SER A 143 0.51 4.86 7.72
N LEU A 144 1.49 4.86 6.81
CA LEU A 144 2.49 3.80 6.72
C LEU A 144 3.28 3.64 8.03
N LEU A 145 3.82 4.73 8.57
CA LEU A 145 4.60 4.72 9.80
C LEU A 145 3.79 4.20 10.99
N ILE A 146 2.53 4.64 11.14
CA ILE A 146 1.66 4.14 12.21
C ILE A 146 1.35 2.66 12.03
N ASN A 147 1.05 2.20 10.81
CA ASN A 147 0.77 0.78 10.55
C ASN A 147 1.97 -0.10 10.89
N GLN A 148 3.19 0.32 10.53
CA GLN A 148 4.43 -0.38 10.89
C GLN A 148 4.64 -0.38 12.40
N LEU A 149 4.50 0.77 13.07
CA LEU A 149 4.67 0.87 14.51
C LEU A 149 3.66 -0.02 15.28
N VAL A 150 2.39 0.00 14.88
CA VAL A 150 1.33 -0.81 15.51
C VAL A 150 1.61 -2.31 15.31
N PHE A 151 2.01 -2.74 14.10
CA PHE A 151 2.37 -4.13 13.85
C PHE A 151 3.61 -4.57 14.65
N PHE A 152 4.63 -3.72 14.74
CA PHE A 152 5.85 -4.02 15.48
C PHE A 152 5.57 -4.10 16.98
N THR A 153 4.65 -3.27 17.48
CA THR A 153 4.18 -3.33 18.86
C THR A 153 3.40 -4.62 19.13
N MET A 154 2.60 -5.14 18.18
CA MET A 154 1.98 -6.48 18.32
C MET A 154 3.06 -7.56 18.47
N CYS A 155 4.06 -7.54 17.58
CA CYS A 155 5.14 -8.52 17.58
C CYS A 155 5.94 -8.46 18.87
N GLU A 156 6.23 -7.24 19.35
CA GLU A 156 6.91 -7.01 20.62
C GLU A 156 6.11 -7.68 21.74
N ARG A 157 4.82 -7.38 21.88
CA ARG A 157 3.99 -7.95 22.96
C ARG A 157 3.83 -9.46 22.89
N LEU A 158 3.80 -10.04 21.69
CA LEU A 158 3.63 -11.49 21.52
C LEU A 158 4.93 -12.27 21.73
N LEU A 159 6.06 -11.74 21.29
CA LEU A 159 7.35 -12.45 21.25
C LEU A 159 8.34 -11.99 22.33
N MET A 160 8.11 -10.82 22.95
CA MET A 160 8.98 -10.20 23.95
C MET A 160 8.16 -9.58 25.10
N GLN A 161 8.21 -10.19 26.29
CA GLN A 161 7.38 -9.74 27.41
C GLN A 161 7.99 -8.59 28.24
N GLN A 162 9.27 -8.24 28.08
CA GLN A 162 9.99 -7.42 29.08
C GLN A 162 10.63 -6.11 28.60
N GLN A 163 10.80 -5.88 27.30
CA GLN A 163 11.53 -4.69 26.83
C GLN A 163 10.56 -3.60 26.37
N LYS A 164 10.77 -2.36 26.83
CA LYS A 164 10.00 -1.18 26.42
C LYS A 164 10.77 -0.49 25.27
N LEU A 165 10.06 -0.08 24.22
CA LEU A 165 10.57 0.71 23.08
C LEU A 165 11.33 -0.06 21.97
N THR A 166 11.43 -1.39 22.03
CA THR A 166 12.13 -2.22 21.02
C THR A 166 11.57 -2.04 19.61
N SER A 167 10.25 -1.85 19.47
CA SER A 167 9.57 -1.59 18.20
C SER A 167 10.01 -0.31 17.49
N LEU A 168 10.23 0.78 18.22
CA LEU A 168 10.69 2.05 17.64
C LEU A 168 12.11 1.91 17.09
N TYR A 169 13.01 1.31 17.87
CA TYR A 169 14.40 1.10 17.46
C TYR A 169 14.50 0.20 16.24
N THR A 170 13.75 -0.90 16.23
CA THR A 170 13.73 -1.84 15.09
C THR A 170 13.19 -1.17 13.82
N LEU A 171 12.16 -0.34 13.95
CA LEU A 171 11.62 0.43 12.83
C LEU A 171 12.63 1.46 12.31
N MET A 172 13.32 2.17 13.20
CA MET A 172 14.37 3.13 12.81
C MET A 172 15.52 2.41 12.08
N PHE A 173 15.95 1.26 12.61
CA PHE A 173 17.01 0.45 12.00
C PHE A 173 16.66 -0.01 10.58
N PHE A 174 15.44 -0.55 10.36
CA PHE A 174 15.02 -0.94 9.02
C PHE A 174 14.87 0.23 8.05
N ASN A 175 14.41 1.40 8.52
CA ASN A 175 14.36 2.61 7.69
C ASN A 175 15.76 3.08 7.26
N VAL A 176 16.76 2.94 8.13
CA VAL A 176 18.14 3.25 7.77
C VAL A 176 18.68 2.25 6.74
N ILE A 177 18.43 0.95 6.92
CA ILE A 177 18.83 -0.08 5.95
C ILE A 177 18.21 0.19 4.58
N ILE A 178 16.91 0.44 4.51
CA ILE A 178 16.25 0.66 3.21
C ILE A 178 16.75 1.93 2.54
N TYR A 179 17.07 2.96 3.32
CA TYR A 179 17.66 4.18 2.80
C TYR A 179 19.04 3.93 2.20
N CYS A 180 19.89 3.14 2.86
CA CYS A 180 21.17 2.70 2.28
C CYS A 180 20.96 1.90 0.99
N VAL A 181 20.03 0.95 0.97
CA VAL A 181 19.76 0.13 -0.24
C VAL A 181 19.22 1.00 -1.38
N ALA A 182 18.34 1.95 -1.08
CA ALA A 182 17.80 2.88 -2.07
C ALA A 182 18.88 3.81 -2.63
N TYR A 183 19.80 4.30 -1.79
CA TYR A 183 20.94 5.09 -2.22
C TYR A 183 21.87 4.29 -3.13
N VAL A 184 22.25 3.07 -2.73
CA VAL A 184 23.06 2.17 -3.57
C VAL A 184 22.38 1.91 -4.91
N LYS A 185 21.07 1.66 -4.91
CA LYS A 185 20.29 1.49 -6.14
C LYS A 185 20.36 2.74 -7.03
N GLU A 186 20.19 3.94 -6.47
CA GLU A 186 20.26 5.19 -7.23
C GLU A 186 21.64 5.42 -7.85
N VAL A 187 22.71 5.11 -7.12
CA VAL A 187 24.08 5.15 -7.65
C VAL A 187 24.25 4.17 -8.81
N VAL A 188 23.71 2.95 -8.69
CA VAL A 188 23.81 1.93 -9.74
C VAL A 188 23.00 2.29 -11.00
N GLU A 189 21.80 2.84 -10.85
CA GLU A 189 20.89 3.13 -11.96
C GLU A 189 21.19 4.44 -12.70
N ARG A 190 21.70 5.47 -12.01
CA ARG A 190 21.98 6.77 -12.63
C ARG A 190 23.31 6.82 -13.37
N GLU A 191 24.24 5.91 -13.08
CA GLU A 191 25.54 5.92 -13.74
C GLU A 191 25.53 5.06 -15.00
N ASP A 192 25.77 5.72 -16.13
CA ASP A 192 26.16 5.03 -17.36
C ASP A 192 27.52 4.38 -17.11
N TRP A 193 27.53 3.11 -16.71
CA TRP A 193 28.73 2.26 -16.57
C TRP A 193 29.46 2.02 -17.89
N THR A 194 29.14 2.80 -18.93
CA THR A 194 29.87 2.82 -20.18
C THR A 194 31.21 3.50 -19.93
N MET A 195 32.28 2.71 -19.93
CA MET A 195 33.68 3.15 -19.86
C MET A 195 34.14 3.93 -21.12
N TYR A 196 33.21 4.61 -21.81
CA TYR A 196 33.41 5.25 -23.11
C TYR A 196 32.74 6.62 -23.12
N VAL A 197 33.55 7.68 -23.08
CA VAL A 197 33.09 9.07 -23.28
C VAL A 197 33.74 9.58 -24.56
N ASN A 198 32.93 9.88 -25.58
CA ASN A 198 33.42 10.41 -26.86
C ASN A 198 33.62 11.94 -26.74
N ILE A 199 34.86 12.40 -26.92
CA ILE A 199 35.25 13.82 -26.82
C ILE A 199 34.96 14.61 -28.11
N ALA A 200 34.92 13.94 -29.26
CA ALA A 200 34.43 14.52 -30.52
C ALA A 200 33.79 13.44 -31.39
N ARG A 201 32.92 13.82 -32.34
CA ARG A 201 32.22 12.90 -33.27
C ARG A 201 33.13 11.97 -34.07
N THR A 202 34.44 12.22 -34.11
CA THR A 202 35.42 11.52 -34.94
C THR A 202 36.70 11.09 -34.23
N SER A 203 36.89 11.40 -32.94
CA SER A 203 38.14 11.05 -32.22
C SER A 203 37.90 9.96 -31.17
N ASN A 204 38.70 8.90 -31.27
CA ASN A 204 38.62 7.68 -30.44
C ASN A 204 39.68 7.71 -29.32
N VAL A 205 39.97 8.90 -28.76
CA VAL A 205 41.03 9.07 -27.77
C VAL A 205 40.45 8.91 -26.36
N ARG A 206 41.03 7.96 -25.63
CA ARG A 206 40.55 7.38 -24.38
C ARG A 206 41.01 8.22 -23.19
N HIS A 207 40.10 8.57 -22.27
CA HIS A 207 40.48 9.06 -20.94
C HIS A 207 40.17 8.00 -19.86
N LEU A 208 40.83 6.83 -19.97
CA LEU A 208 40.64 5.69 -19.07
C LEU A 208 40.79 6.08 -17.59
N ALA A 209 41.75 6.95 -17.30
CA ALA A 209 42.07 7.39 -15.94
C ALA A 209 40.97 8.28 -15.32
N LEU A 210 40.31 9.16 -16.08
CA LEU A 210 39.28 10.05 -15.51
C LEU A 210 37.99 9.29 -15.18
N SER A 211 37.61 8.32 -16.02
CA SER A 211 36.45 7.44 -15.78
C SER A 211 36.68 6.53 -14.57
N THR A 212 37.87 5.95 -14.45
CA THR A 212 38.25 5.11 -13.29
C THR A 212 38.26 5.92 -11.99
N THR A 213 38.88 7.11 -11.99
CA THR A 213 38.93 7.96 -10.79
C THR A 213 37.54 8.46 -10.37
N LYS A 214 36.66 8.78 -11.32
CA LYS A 214 35.27 9.15 -11.02
C LYS A 214 34.52 8.01 -10.34
N MET A 215 34.61 6.80 -10.90
CA MET A 215 34.00 5.61 -10.30
C MET A 215 34.52 5.38 -8.88
N VAL A 216 35.84 5.42 -8.67
CA VAL A 216 36.44 5.25 -7.33
C VAL A 216 35.97 6.33 -6.34
N LEU A 217 35.87 7.60 -6.76
CA LEU A 217 35.39 8.68 -5.91
C LEU A 217 33.92 8.49 -5.49
N GLU A 218 33.04 8.07 -6.40
CA GLU A 218 31.63 7.85 -6.07
C GLU A 218 31.42 6.61 -5.19
N TRP A 219 32.15 5.52 -5.42
CA TRP A 219 32.17 4.38 -4.50
C TRP A 219 32.73 4.77 -3.13
N THR A 220 33.74 5.63 -3.08
CA THR A 220 34.27 6.15 -1.81
C THR A 220 33.21 6.97 -1.08
N LYS A 221 32.42 7.81 -1.78
CA LYS A 221 31.27 8.51 -1.18
C LYS A 221 30.21 7.54 -0.67
N ALA A 222 29.89 6.48 -1.42
CA ALA A 222 28.93 5.48 -0.98
C ALA A 222 29.41 4.70 0.24
N VAL A 223 30.68 4.28 0.26
CA VAL A 223 31.28 3.56 1.38
C VAL A 223 31.38 4.46 2.60
N THR A 224 31.87 5.70 2.46
CA THR A 224 31.94 6.67 3.56
C THR A 224 30.56 6.98 4.11
N PHE A 225 29.53 7.10 3.27
CA PHE A 225 28.15 7.26 3.69
C PHE A 225 27.61 6.04 4.46
N ILE A 226 27.86 4.81 3.99
CA ILE A 226 27.48 3.60 4.73
C ILE A 226 28.20 3.56 6.08
N ILE A 227 29.50 3.87 6.11
CA ILE A 227 30.29 3.91 7.35
C ILE A 227 29.75 4.97 8.32
N THR A 228 29.43 6.19 7.85
CA THR A 228 28.89 7.24 8.72
C THR A 228 27.51 6.89 9.25
N VAL A 229 26.67 6.24 8.45
CA VAL A 229 25.36 5.74 8.87
C VAL A 229 25.48 4.63 9.90
N VAL A 230 26.34 3.63 9.66
CA VAL A 230 26.62 2.56 10.62
C VAL A 230 27.20 3.13 11.91
N PHE A 231 28.13 4.08 11.81
CA PHE A 231 28.70 4.76 12.97
C PHE A 231 27.65 5.58 13.71
N LEU A 232 26.77 6.29 13.02
CA LEU A 232 25.67 7.03 13.63
C LEU A 232 24.69 6.09 14.34
N LEU A 233 24.32 4.97 13.71
CA LEU A 233 23.50 3.93 14.35
C LEU A 233 24.21 3.35 15.59
N LEU A 234 25.53 3.16 15.52
CA LEU A 234 26.33 2.62 16.60
C LEU A 234 26.47 3.65 17.74
N VAL A 235 26.63 4.94 17.44
CA VAL A 235 26.65 6.03 18.43
C VAL A 235 25.27 6.18 19.09
N MET A 236 24.19 6.17 18.30
CA MET A 236 22.82 6.12 18.82
C MET A 236 22.55 4.86 19.65
N GLY A 237 23.26 3.76 19.34
CA GLY A 237 23.20 2.52 20.09
C GLY A 237 24.04 2.51 21.37
N LEU A 238 25.17 3.20 21.38
CA LEU A 238 26.06 3.30 22.54
C LEU A 238 25.54 4.33 23.55
N GLU A 239 24.86 5.38 23.12
CA GLU A 239 24.23 6.37 24.01
C GLU A 239 22.92 5.83 24.62
N LYS A 240 23.07 4.98 25.65
CA LYS A 240 22.04 4.61 26.67
C LYS A 240 20.78 3.87 26.18
N GLY A 241 20.43 3.85 24.90
CA GLY A 241 19.17 3.26 24.40
C GLY A 241 19.17 1.75 24.18
N LEU A 242 20.34 1.11 24.12
CA LEU A 242 20.50 -0.26 23.59
C LEU A 242 21.04 -1.26 24.63
N LYS A 243 21.21 -0.87 25.90
CA LYS A 243 21.63 -1.78 26.98
C LYS A 243 20.65 -2.96 27.15
N ASP A 244 19.38 -2.71 26.88
CA ASP A 244 18.31 -3.70 26.94
C ASP A 244 17.76 -4.02 25.54
N TYR A 245 18.52 -3.87 24.45
CA TYR A 245 18.02 -4.23 23.11
C TYR A 245 18.62 -5.58 22.67
N SER A 246 17.84 -6.64 22.88
CA SER A 246 18.22 -8.01 22.50
C SER A 246 17.02 -8.71 21.83
N PRO A 247 16.64 -8.29 20.61
CA PRO A 247 15.46 -8.84 19.96
C PRO A 247 15.64 -10.32 19.63
N THR A 248 14.61 -11.12 19.90
CA THR A 248 14.55 -12.53 19.47
C THR A 248 14.64 -12.63 17.95
N SER A 249 15.34 -13.63 17.43
CA SER A 249 15.45 -13.88 15.97
C SER A 249 14.08 -13.96 15.28
N GLY A 250 13.10 -14.61 15.90
CA GLY A 250 11.72 -14.68 15.39
C GLY A 250 11.03 -13.31 15.28
N TYR A 251 11.31 -12.39 16.20
CA TYR A 251 10.79 -11.03 16.14
C TYR A 251 11.41 -10.25 14.97
N LEU A 252 12.73 -10.32 14.80
CA LEU A 252 13.43 -9.66 13.69
C LEU A 252 12.97 -10.19 12.34
N PHE A 253 12.79 -11.51 12.22
CA PHE A 253 12.31 -12.12 10.98
C PHE A 253 10.89 -11.65 10.64
N LEU A 254 9.94 -11.73 11.59
CA LEU A 254 8.55 -11.37 11.36
C LEU A 254 8.39 -9.87 11.04
N THR A 255 9.05 -9.01 11.83
CA THR A 255 9.03 -7.55 11.60
C THR A 255 9.75 -7.16 10.31
N GLY A 256 10.85 -7.84 9.97
CA GLY A 256 11.57 -7.64 8.71
C GLY A 256 10.75 -8.02 7.48
N VAL A 257 10.08 -9.19 7.49
CA VAL A 257 9.17 -9.60 6.41
C VAL A 257 8.05 -8.59 6.23
N TYR A 258 7.39 -8.18 7.32
CA TYR A 258 6.34 -7.17 7.26
C TYR A 258 6.85 -5.82 6.73
N PHE A 259 8.03 -5.39 7.17
CA PHE A 259 8.65 -4.15 6.71
C PHE A 259 8.90 -4.18 5.21
N LEU A 260 9.51 -5.26 4.69
CA LEU A 260 9.75 -5.42 3.27
C LEU A 260 8.45 -5.42 2.46
N VAL A 261 7.38 -6.05 2.94
CA VAL A 261 6.08 -6.05 2.25
C VAL A 261 5.44 -4.65 2.23
N THR A 262 5.60 -3.87 3.29
CA THR A 262 4.97 -2.54 3.41
C THR A 262 5.72 -1.41 2.72
N GLU A 263 7.02 -1.59 2.48
CA GLU A 263 7.87 -0.52 2.00
C GLU A 263 7.70 -0.26 0.49
N LYS A 264 7.68 1.02 0.09
CA LYS A 264 7.47 1.43 -1.32
C LYS A 264 8.64 1.01 -2.21
N PHE A 265 9.79 0.73 -1.63
CA PHE A 265 10.93 0.21 -2.34
C PHE A 265 10.63 -1.15 -3.01
N SER A 266 9.86 -2.00 -2.35
CA SER A 266 9.51 -3.35 -2.84
C SER A 266 8.59 -3.32 -4.05
N THR A 267 7.66 -2.35 -4.13
CA THR A 267 6.83 -2.19 -5.34
C THR A 267 7.68 -1.77 -6.54
N LYS A 268 8.68 -0.90 -6.34
CA LYS A 268 9.58 -0.44 -7.41
C LYS A 268 10.53 -1.51 -7.90
N ILE A 269 11.17 -2.26 -7.00
CA ILE A 269 12.09 -3.34 -7.40
C ILE A 269 11.33 -4.40 -8.17
N ALA A 270 10.25 -4.91 -7.58
CA ALA A 270 9.55 -6.01 -8.19
C ALA A 270 8.87 -5.59 -9.50
N GLY A 271 8.33 -4.36 -9.61
CA GLY A 271 7.84 -3.85 -10.90
C GLY A 271 8.88 -3.97 -12.02
N SER A 272 10.11 -3.49 -11.78
CA SER A 272 11.20 -3.63 -12.77
C SER A 272 11.58 -5.08 -13.06
N TRP A 273 11.56 -5.95 -12.04
CA TRP A 273 11.89 -7.36 -12.21
C TRP A 273 10.84 -8.13 -13.02
N PHE A 274 9.56 -7.86 -12.77
CA PHE A 274 8.43 -8.48 -13.47
C PHE A 274 8.28 -7.96 -14.90
N ASP A 275 8.39 -6.64 -15.12
CA ASP A 275 8.31 -6.03 -16.45
C ASP A 275 9.36 -6.60 -17.42
N ASN A 276 10.54 -6.96 -16.90
CA ASN A 276 11.62 -7.54 -17.69
C ASN A 276 11.35 -9.00 -18.09
N LYS A 277 10.53 -9.74 -17.32
CA LYS A 277 10.24 -11.16 -17.55
C LYS A 277 8.92 -11.46 -18.25
N LYS A 278 8.00 -10.49 -18.35
CA LYS A 278 6.68 -10.61 -19.03
C LYS A 278 6.06 -11.99 -18.90
N PHE A 279 5.45 -12.24 -17.75
CA PHE A 279 4.75 -13.47 -17.44
C PHE A 279 3.43 -13.55 -18.22
N GLU A 280 3.30 -14.61 -19.00
CA GLU A 280 2.13 -14.91 -19.84
C GLU A 280 0.78 -14.88 -19.11
N PRO A 281 0.64 -15.34 -17.83
CA PRO A 281 -0.65 -15.36 -17.14
C PRO A 281 -1.21 -13.98 -16.80
N PHE A 282 -0.36 -12.97 -16.66
CA PHE A 282 -0.80 -11.64 -16.20
C PHE A 282 -1.25 -10.75 -17.35
N GLU A 283 -1.08 -11.18 -18.61
CA GLU A 283 -1.46 -10.43 -19.81
C GLU A 283 -1.05 -8.94 -19.70
N GLY A 284 0.18 -8.74 -19.20
CA GLY A 284 0.87 -7.47 -18.86
C GLY A 284 0.12 -6.46 -18.00
N MET A 285 -0.74 -6.95 -17.12
CA MET A 285 -1.27 -6.22 -15.97
C MET A 285 -0.38 -6.38 -14.72
N GLU A 286 0.88 -6.75 -14.88
CA GLU A 286 1.85 -7.02 -13.79
C GLU A 286 1.96 -5.83 -12.82
N CYS A 287 1.97 -4.61 -13.34
CA CYS A 287 1.97 -3.37 -12.56
C CYS A 287 0.74 -3.18 -11.65
N LEU A 288 -0.39 -3.83 -11.96
CA LEU A 288 -1.63 -3.78 -11.17
C LEU A 288 -1.72 -4.96 -10.20
N TYR A 289 -1.31 -6.16 -10.64
CA TYR A 289 -1.31 -7.35 -9.81
C TYR A 289 -0.30 -7.27 -8.67
N TRP A 290 0.91 -6.74 -8.94
CA TRP A 290 1.96 -6.74 -7.93
C TRP A 290 1.64 -5.90 -6.67
N PRO A 291 1.18 -4.63 -6.78
CA PRO A 291 0.73 -3.88 -5.61
C PRO A 291 -0.44 -4.57 -4.89
N THR A 292 -1.34 -5.21 -5.63
CA THR A 292 -2.47 -5.96 -5.08
C THR A 292 -1.99 -7.15 -4.23
N LEU A 293 -1.02 -7.92 -4.73
CA LEU A 293 -0.44 -9.08 -4.04
C LEU A 293 0.32 -8.66 -2.77
N LEU A 294 1.12 -7.59 -2.85
CA LEU A 294 1.83 -7.08 -1.67
C LEU A 294 0.85 -6.63 -0.59
N LEU A 295 -0.19 -5.87 -0.96
CA LEU A 295 -1.16 -5.36 0.01
C LEU A 295 -2.08 -6.48 0.54
N ALA A 296 -2.38 -7.51 -0.27
CA ALA A 296 -3.03 -8.73 0.22
C ALA A 296 -2.14 -9.48 1.22
N SER A 297 -0.84 -9.63 0.94
CA SER A 297 0.11 -10.28 1.86
C SER A 297 0.23 -9.51 3.18
N HIS A 298 0.25 -8.18 3.13
CA HIS A 298 0.20 -7.30 4.30
C HIS A 298 -1.04 -7.58 5.17
N LEU A 299 -2.23 -7.65 4.54
CA LEU A 299 -3.47 -7.95 5.24
C LEU A 299 -3.44 -9.35 5.84
N THR A 300 -2.94 -10.36 5.13
CA THR A 300 -2.85 -11.74 5.66
C THR A 300 -1.91 -11.85 6.85
N LEU A 301 -0.77 -11.15 6.82
CA LEU A 301 0.17 -11.14 7.93
C LEU A 301 -0.41 -10.41 9.14
N SER A 302 -1.12 -9.30 8.89
CA SER A 302 -1.80 -8.51 9.91
C SER A 302 -3.00 -9.21 10.53
N THR A 303 -3.79 -9.95 9.76
CA THR A 303 -4.93 -10.75 10.26
C THR A 303 -4.44 -11.86 11.17
N LEU A 304 -3.43 -12.62 10.72
CA LEU A 304 -2.85 -13.71 11.50
C LEU A 304 -2.32 -13.21 12.84
N LEU A 305 -1.54 -12.13 12.82
CA LEU A 305 -0.97 -11.58 14.06
C LEU A 305 -2.05 -10.99 14.97
N THR A 306 -3.05 -10.30 14.41
CA THR A 306 -4.16 -9.76 15.20
C THR A 306 -4.97 -10.87 15.86
N LEU A 307 -5.20 -11.99 15.16
CA LEU A 307 -5.88 -13.17 15.71
C LEU A 307 -5.09 -13.80 16.87
N LEU A 308 -3.76 -13.93 16.71
CA LEU A 308 -2.89 -14.41 17.79
C LEU A 308 -2.92 -13.45 19.01
N CYS A 309 -2.94 -12.13 18.77
CA CYS A 309 -3.02 -11.14 19.84
C CYS A 309 -4.38 -11.12 20.55
N VAL A 310 -5.49 -11.51 19.91
CA VAL A 310 -6.79 -11.69 20.58
C VAL A 310 -6.67 -12.70 21.73
N SER A 311 -5.88 -13.77 21.55
CA SER A 311 -5.62 -14.77 22.58
C SER A 311 -4.88 -14.22 23.81
N THR A 312 -4.21 -13.06 23.69
CA THR A 312 -3.46 -12.43 24.79
C THR A 312 -4.28 -11.41 25.58
N PHE A 313 -5.57 -11.25 25.27
CA PHE A 313 -6.52 -10.33 25.91
C PHE A 313 -6.12 -8.84 25.91
N ASN A 314 -5.20 -8.43 25.03
CA ASN A 314 -4.77 -7.03 24.85
C ASN A 314 -5.72 -6.25 23.92
N PHE A 315 -6.96 -6.03 24.36
CA PHE A 315 -8.03 -5.50 23.49
C PHE A 315 -7.78 -4.12 22.89
N ARG A 316 -7.13 -3.21 23.61
CA ARG A 316 -6.81 -1.86 23.09
C ARG A 316 -5.94 -1.93 21.85
N LEU A 317 -4.98 -2.84 21.89
CA LEU A 317 -3.97 -3.01 20.88
C LEU A 317 -4.56 -3.74 19.65
N VAL A 318 -5.41 -4.75 19.89
CA VAL A 318 -6.22 -5.43 18.86
C VAL A 318 -7.15 -4.45 18.14
N LEU A 319 -7.86 -3.57 18.86
CA LEU A 319 -8.76 -2.58 18.26
C LEU A 319 -8.00 -1.60 17.37
N LEU A 320 -6.85 -1.11 17.83
CA LEU A 320 -6.00 -0.22 17.06
C LEU A 320 -5.47 -0.90 15.79
N SER A 321 -5.00 -2.14 15.88
CA SER A 321 -4.56 -2.94 14.73
C SER A 321 -5.71 -3.20 13.74
N SER A 322 -6.90 -3.53 14.25
CA SER A 322 -8.10 -3.74 13.44
C SER A 322 -8.49 -2.50 12.64
N PHE A 323 -8.39 -1.31 13.25
CA PHE A 323 -8.63 -0.07 12.52
C PHE A 323 -7.53 0.23 11.49
N THR A 324 -6.27 0.22 11.92
CA THR A 324 -5.12 0.70 11.12
C THR A 324 -4.64 -0.34 10.09
N ASN A 325 -4.24 -1.52 10.54
CA ASN A 325 -3.64 -2.56 9.69
C ASN A 325 -4.64 -3.40 8.93
N LEU A 326 -5.90 -3.46 9.36
CA LEU A 326 -6.94 -4.22 8.65
C LEU A 326 -7.88 -3.31 7.87
N ARG A 327 -8.70 -2.52 8.56
CA ARG A 327 -9.79 -1.76 7.93
C ARG A 327 -9.27 -0.74 6.91
N VAL A 328 -8.35 0.13 7.32
CA VAL A 328 -7.80 1.18 6.45
C VAL A 328 -7.08 0.56 5.25
N LYS A 329 -6.28 -0.49 5.46
CA LYS A 329 -5.53 -1.15 4.39
C LYS A 329 -6.40 -1.98 3.45
N TYR A 330 -7.46 -2.60 3.95
CA TYR A 330 -8.46 -3.25 3.11
C TYR A 330 -9.19 -2.23 2.23
N ARG A 331 -9.51 -1.05 2.78
CA ARG A 331 -10.08 0.05 1.97
C ARG A 331 -9.10 0.52 0.90
N GLU A 332 -7.82 0.68 1.23
CA GLU A 332 -6.76 0.99 0.25
C GLU A 332 -6.67 -0.09 -0.84
N LEU A 333 -6.67 -1.38 -0.48
CA LEU A 333 -6.64 -2.49 -1.42
C LEU A 333 -7.84 -2.45 -2.37
N ARG A 334 -9.03 -2.28 -1.81
CA ARG A 334 -10.27 -2.26 -2.59
C ARG A 334 -10.31 -1.07 -3.55
N ASP A 335 -10.06 0.13 -3.03
CA ASP A 335 -10.29 1.37 -3.76
C ASP A 335 -9.16 1.68 -4.74
N ASP A 336 -7.89 1.44 -4.36
CA ASP A 336 -6.73 1.81 -5.18
C ASP A 336 -6.21 0.65 -6.05
N CYS A 337 -6.46 -0.62 -5.70
CA CYS A 337 -5.90 -1.78 -6.41
C CYS A 337 -6.97 -2.63 -7.11
N ILE A 338 -7.95 -3.15 -6.36
CA ILE A 338 -8.96 -4.08 -6.87
C ILE A 338 -9.86 -3.41 -7.90
N LYS A 339 -10.40 -2.22 -7.62
CA LYS A 339 -11.29 -1.52 -8.57
C LYS A 339 -10.61 -1.24 -9.92
N PRO A 340 -9.39 -0.67 -9.97
CA PRO A 340 -8.67 -0.52 -11.24
C PRO A 340 -8.40 -1.86 -11.94
N LEU A 341 -7.99 -2.89 -11.19
CA LEU A 341 -7.72 -4.21 -11.75
C LEU A 341 -8.99 -4.83 -12.36
N GLN A 342 -10.12 -4.77 -11.65
CA GLN A 342 -11.42 -5.24 -12.14
C GLN A 342 -11.85 -4.50 -13.39
N HIS A 343 -11.61 -3.18 -13.46
CA HIS A 343 -11.93 -2.40 -14.64
C HIS A 343 -11.14 -2.86 -15.88
N GLU A 344 -9.82 -3.06 -15.73
CA GLU A 344 -8.97 -3.55 -16.83
C GLU A 344 -9.32 -5.00 -17.23
N LEU A 345 -9.65 -5.85 -16.26
CA LEU A 345 -10.12 -7.21 -16.51
C LEU A 345 -11.48 -7.24 -17.20
N ALA A 346 -12.39 -6.34 -16.85
CA ALA A 346 -13.71 -6.23 -17.48
C ALA A 346 -13.61 -5.78 -18.95
N THR A 347 -12.57 -5.05 -19.33
CA THR A 347 -12.30 -4.74 -20.75
C THR A 347 -11.93 -5.99 -21.54
N LEU A 348 -11.21 -6.94 -20.94
CA LEU A 348 -10.73 -8.14 -21.62
C LEU A 348 -11.65 -9.37 -21.44
N SER A 349 -12.50 -9.38 -20.42
CA SER A 349 -13.36 -10.52 -20.10
C SER A 349 -14.32 -10.96 -21.22
N PRO A 350 -14.81 -10.09 -22.13
CA PRO A 350 -15.64 -10.54 -23.24
C PRO A 350 -14.88 -11.37 -24.28
N TYR A 351 -13.55 -11.26 -24.32
CA TYR A 351 -12.71 -11.90 -25.32
C TYR A 351 -12.15 -13.21 -24.80
N ARG A 352 -12.43 -14.31 -25.49
CA ARG A 352 -11.96 -15.64 -25.10
C ARG A 352 -10.42 -15.73 -25.19
N PRO A 353 -9.73 -16.34 -24.21
CA PRO A 353 -8.33 -16.69 -24.37
C PRO A 353 -8.18 -17.79 -25.44
N ALA A 354 -7.22 -17.60 -26.35
CA ALA A 354 -6.86 -18.59 -27.36
C ALA A 354 -6.22 -19.81 -26.69
N SER A 355 -6.59 -21.02 -27.13
CA SER A 355 -5.92 -22.24 -26.69
C SER A 355 -4.50 -22.28 -27.23
N ARG A 356 -3.59 -22.99 -26.55
CA ARG A 356 -2.21 -23.17 -27.01
C ARG A 356 -2.13 -23.76 -28.43
N SER A 357 -3.10 -24.59 -28.81
CA SER A 357 -3.19 -25.16 -30.17
C SER A 357 -3.60 -24.13 -31.23
N GLU A 358 -4.47 -23.17 -30.90
CA GLU A 358 -4.88 -22.10 -31.82
C GLU A 358 -3.75 -21.12 -32.04
N VAL A 359 -3.03 -20.75 -30.98
CA VAL A 359 -1.85 -19.88 -31.09
C VAL A 359 -0.76 -20.54 -31.95
N ARG A 360 -0.48 -21.83 -31.73
CA ARG A 360 0.49 -22.59 -32.53
C ARG A 360 0.06 -22.79 -33.99
N ARG A 361 -1.25 -22.90 -34.27
CA ARG A 361 -1.75 -23.02 -35.65
C ARG A 361 -1.72 -21.71 -36.40
N HIS A 362 -1.91 -20.59 -35.69
CA HIS A 362 -1.80 -19.27 -36.29
C HIS A 362 -0.35 -18.93 -36.64
N ASP A 363 0.62 -19.36 -35.80
CA ASP A 363 2.07 -19.24 -35.99
C ASP A 363 2.55 -17.89 -36.52
N ASP A 364 1.89 -16.82 -36.08
CA ASP A 364 2.15 -15.44 -36.51
C ASP A 364 2.51 -14.54 -35.32
N VAL A 365 3.07 -13.38 -35.63
CA VAL A 365 3.38 -12.32 -34.66
C VAL A 365 2.14 -11.46 -34.41
N CYS A 366 2.05 -10.87 -33.21
CA CYS A 366 0.96 -9.94 -32.93
C CYS A 366 1.07 -8.71 -33.85
N ALA A 367 0.02 -8.41 -34.64
CA ALA A 367 0.01 -7.28 -35.58
C ALA A 367 0.23 -5.90 -34.93
N VAL A 368 0.04 -5.77 -33.61
CA VAL A 368 0.20 -4.50 -32.87
C VAL A 368 1.63 -4.28 -32.39
N CYS A 369 2.27 -5.31 -31.83
CA CYS A 369 3.63 -5.17 -31.25
C CYS A 369 4.73 -5.88 -32.06
N LEU A 370 4.36 -6.60 -33.11
CA LEU A 370 5.24 -7.36 -34.01
C LEU A 370 6.14 -8.36 -33.26
N ALA A 371 5.64 -8.91 -32.15
CA ALA A 371 6.33 -9.91 -31.34
C ALA A 371 5.57 -11.24 -31.38
N PRO A 372 6.27 -12.39 -31.25
CA PRO A 372 5.63 -13.70 -31.23
C PRO A 372 4.62 -13.80 -30.08
N MET A 373 3.54 -14.55 -30.32
CA MET A 373 2.48 -14.77 -29.35
C MET A 373 2.61 -16.16 -28.71
N SER A 374 2.72 -16.22 -27.40
CA SER A 374 2.58 -17.47 -26.63
C SER A 374 1.22 -17.56 -25.93
N SER A 375 0.63 -16.41 -25.58
CA SER A 375 -0.76 -16.24 -25.16
C SER A 375 -1.44 -15.15 -26.00
N ALA A 376 -2.71 -15.36 -26.33
CA ALA A 376 -3.49 -14.42 -27.14
C ALA A 376 -4.96 -14.41 -26.74
N ARG A 377 -5.67 -13.32 -27.05
CA ARG A 377 -7.12 -13.17 -26.97
C ARG A 377 -7.69 -13.20 -28.38
N VAL A 378 -8.82 -13.88 -28.54
CA VAL A 378 -9.55 -14.00 -29.82
C VAL A 378 -10.67 -12.98 -29.85
N THR A 379 -10.70 -12.13 -30.88
CA THR A 379 -11.81 -11.19 -31.12
C THR A 379 -13.02 -11.89 -31.75
N PRO A 380 -14.24 -11.30 -31.70
CA PRO A 380 -15.41 -11.83 -32.42
C PRO A 380 -15.21 -11.97 -33.93
N CYS A 381 -14.30 -11.18 -34.52
CA CYS A 381 -13.87 -11.29 -35.91
C CYS A 381 -12.71 -12.27 -36.14
N TYR A 382 -12.44 -13.16 -35.18
CA TYR A 382 -11.44 -14.24 -35.24
C TYR A 382 -9.96 -13.81 -35.39
N HIS A 383 -9.63 -12.55 -35.08
CA HIS A 383 -8.23 -12.10 -35.04
C HIS A 383 -7.61 -12.32 -33.65
N LEU A 384 -6.31 -12.62 -33.62
CA LEU A 384 -5.55 -12.91 -32.40
C LEU A 384 -4.61 -11.75 -32.04
N PHE A 385 -4.59 -11.37 -30.76
CA PHE A 385 -3.69 -10.34 -30.22
C PHE A 385 -3.21 -10.72 -28.82
N HIS A 386 -2.05 -10.22 -28.38
CA HIS A 386 -1.72 -10.27 -26.94
C HIS A 386 -2.80 -9.54 -26.13
N GLY A 387 -3.12 -10.02 -24.92
CA GLY A 387 -4.11 -9.39 -24.05
C GLY A 387 -3.81 -7.90 -23.79
N ASP A 388 -2.54 -7.55 -23.57
CA ASP A 388 -2.10 -6.16 -23.45
C ASP A 388 -2.36 -5.30 -24.69
N CYS A 389 -2.00 -5.85 -25.85
CA CYS A 389 -2.12 -5.14 -27.12
C CYS A 389 -3.59 -4.85 -27.41
N LEU A 390 -4.45 -5.86 -27.27
CA LEU A 390 -5.90 -5.70 -27.44
C LEU A 390 -6.46 -4.67 -26.46
N ARG A 391 -6.10 -4.76 -25.17
CA ARG A 391 -6.56 -3.82 -24.13
C ARG A 391 -6.20 -2.37 -24.47
N ARG A 392 -4.99 -2.11 -24.99
CA ARG A 392 -4.56 -0.77 -25.41
C ARG A 392 -5.34 -0.30 -26.63
N CYS A 393 -5.51 -1.15 -27.63
CA CYS A 393 -6.29 -0.83 -28.82
C CYS A 393 -7.74 -0.47 -28.45
N LEU A 394 -8.39 -1.23 -27.57
CA LEU A 394 -9.77 -0.95 -27.12
C LEU A 394 -9.91 0.37 -26.36
N LYS A 395 -8.86 0.82 -25.67
CA LYS A 395 -8.85 2.15 -25.01
C LYS A 395 -8.80 3.30 -26.01
N GLU A 396 -8.16 3.09 -27.17
CA GLU A 396 -8.05 4.10 -28.22
C GLU A 396 -9.26 4.05 -29.18
N SER A 397 -9.71 2.85 -29.55
CA SER A 397 -10.85 2.63 -30.42
C SER A 397 -11.46 1.24 -30.22
N ASN A 398 -12.80 1.15 -30.17
CA ASN A 398 -13.51 -0.14 -30.15
C ASN A 398 -13.56 -0.82 -31.53
N LYS A 399 -12.42 -0.87 -32.23
CA LYS A 399 -12.32 -1.47 -33.56
C LYS A 399 -11.14 -2.43 -33.63
N CYS A 400 -11.31 -3.50 -34.40
CA CYS A 400 -10.24 -4.43 -34.68
C CYS A 400 -9.13 -3.76 -35.49
N PRO A 401 -7.85 -3.80 -35.05
CA PRO A 401 -6.74 -3.18 -35.79
C PRO A 401 -6.53 -3.74 -37.21
N ILE A 402 -6.96 -4.97 -37.47
CA ILE A 402 -6.75 -5.65 -38.76
C ILE A 402 -7.91 -5.39 -39.72
N CYS A 403 -9.16 -5.59 -39.29
CA CYS A 403 -10.33 -5.54 -40.18
C CYS A 403 -11.29 -4.37 -39.93
N GLN A 404 -11.00 -3.50 -38.95
CA GLN A 404 -11.84 -2.35 -38.57
C GLN A 404 -13.26 -2.68 -38.10
N TYR A 405 -13.57 -3.97 -37.89
CA TYR A 405 -14.82 -4.44 -37.29
C TYR A 405 -15.00 -3.86 -35.88
N HIS A 406 -16.22 -3.44 -35.53
CA HIS A 406 -16.53 -2.89 -34.21
C HIS A 406 -16.55 -4.00 -33.16
N LEU A 407 -15.74 -3.86 -32.10
CA LEU A 407 -15.53 -4.86 -31.05
C LEU A 407 -16.41 -4.63 -29.83
#